data_AF-A0A853CN45-F1
#
_entry.id   AF-A0A853CN45-F1
#
_cell.length_a   1.000
_cell.length_b   1.000
_cell.length_c   1.000
_cell.angle_alpha   90.00
_cell.angle_beta   90.00
_cell.angle_gamma   90.00
#
_symmetry.space_group_name_H-M   'P 1'
#
loop_
_entity.id
_entity.type
_entity.pdbx_description
1 polymer ?
#
loop_
_entity_poly.entity_id
_entity_poly.type
_entity_poly.pdbx_seq_one_letter_code
_entity_poly.pdbx_strand_id
1 'polypeptide(L)'
;MPDGDGRLPDTNGLVPPQLLDAPRVKKVYPPLQWWPLRVMNPWHKLAALLGLWAVGFLVTSLLRLVVPADIASSITEPFLFVGQFLLARSFRGYGEPVEPSRAWWRLTARPRAGWWLAVFYAWGAFGAFSPRIHAPIDWMLVVEFVFWAAAFLNSSIRLTIERRRALPSR
;
A
#
# COMPACT_ATOMS: atom_id res chain seq x y z
N MET A 1 -38.23 36.12 26.61
CA MET A 1 -37.16 35.37 27.28
C MET A 1 -36.90 34.12 26.44
N PRO A 2 -35.64 33.70 26.22
CA PRO A 2 -35.25 32.86 25.09
C PRO A 2 -35.64 31.38 25.31
N ASP A 3 -36.20 30.77 24.27
CA ASP A 3 -36.61 29.36 24.23
C ASP A 3 -35.41 28.41 24.12
N GLY A 4 -35.44 27.37 24.96
CA GLY A 4 -34.41 26.34 25.10
C GLY A 4 -34.59 25.16 24.15
N ASP A 5 -34.51 25.39 22.83
CA ASP A 5 -34.35 24.30 21.87
C ASP A 5 -32.87 24.22 21.46
N GLY A 6 -32.14 23.26 22.04
CA GLY A 6 -30.71 23.00 21.79
C GLY A 6 -30.39 22.49 20.39
N ARG A 7 -31.13 22.92 19.37
CA ARG A 7 -30.88 22.59 17.97
C ARG A 7 -29.85 23.56 17.41
N LEU A 8 -28.65 23.05 17.14
CA LEU A 8 -27.70 23.76 16.29
C LEU A 8 -28.32 23.92 14.90
N PRO A 9 -28.36 25.15 14.35
CA PRO A 9 -28.92 25.38 13.04
C PRO A 9 -28.12 24.64 11.97
N ASP A 10 -28.86 24.07 11.03
CA ASP A 10 -28.42 23.70 9.69
C ASP A 10 -27.27 24.60 9.21
N THR A 11 -26.10 24.00 9.05
CA THR A 11 -25.01 24.58 8.28
C THR A 11 -24.85 23.78 6.99
N ASN A 12 -25.55 24.19 5.93
CA ASN A 12 -25.11 24.31 4.53
C ASN A 12 -23.72 23.73 4.18
N GLY A 13 -23.44 22.44 4.43
CA GLY A 13 -22.25 21.70 3.96
C GLY A 13 -20.84 22.29 4.26
N LEU A 14 -20.74 23.46 4.89
CA LEU A 14 -19.52 24.19 5.14
C LEU A 14 -19.05 23.86 6.55
N VAL A 15 -17.93 23.13 6.63
CA VAL A 15 -17.25 22.85 7.89
C VAL A 15 -16.96 24.19 8.58
N PRO A 16 -17.41 24.41 9.83
CA PRO A 16 -17.16 25.65 10.55
C PRO A 16 -15.66 25.98 10.57
N PRO A 17 -15.25 27.24 10.36
CA PRO A 17 -13.83 27.62 10.33
C PRO A 17 -13.09 27.24 11.63
N GLN A 18 -13.80 27.18 12.76
CA GLN A 18 -13.26 26.74 14.06
C GLN A 18 -12.75 25.28 14.08
N LEU A 19 -13.18 24.43 13.15
CA LEU A 19 -12.68 23.05 12.98
C LEU A 19 -11.39 22.99 12.15
N LEU A 20 -11.05 24.04 11.40
CA LEU A 20 -9.77 24.15 10.68
C LEU A 20 -8.62 24.50 11.62
N ASP A 21 -8.92 25.18 12.73
CA ASP A 21 -7.95 25.67 13.72
C ASP A 21 -7.70 24.66 14.87
N ALA A 22 -8.39 23.52 14.87
CA ALA A 22 -8.08 22.44 15.80
C ALA A 22 -6.62 21.99 15.58
N PRO A 23 -5.74 22.07 16.60
CA PRO A 23 -4.34 21.76 16.43
C PRO A 23 -4.21 20.32 15.92
N ARG A 24 -3.54 20.14 14.77
CA ARG A 24 -3.31 18.81 14.19
C ARG A 24 -2.58 17.96 15.24
N VAL A 25 -3.31 17.07 15.90
CA VAL A 25 -2.73 16.13 16.86
C VAL A 25 -1.63 15.37 16.13
N LYS A 26 -0.38 15.58 16.57
CA LYS A 26 0.80 14.92 16.00
C LYS A 26 0.60 13.42 16.14
N LYS A 27 0.60 12.69 15.02
CA LYS A 27 0.50 11.23 15.04
C LYS A 27 1.76 10.66 15.68
N VAL A 28 1.62 10.06 16.86
CA VAL A 28 2.69 9.34 17.53
C VAL A 28 2.59 7.88 17.10
N TYR A 29 3.50 7.43 16.24
CA TYR A 29 3.52 6.04 15.81
C TYR A 29 4.11 5.17 16.92
N PRO A 30 3.49 4.02 17.23
CA PRO A 30 4.10 3.05 18.12
C PRO A 30 5.43 2.54 17.52
N PRO A 31 6.35 2.04 18.36
CA PRO A 31 7.58 1.42 17.89
C PRO A 31 7.29 0.22 16.99
N LEU A 32 8.29 -0.17 16.20
CA LEU A 32 8.23 -1.33 15.32
C LEU A 32 7.93 -2.59 16.15
N GLN A 33 6.84 -3.28 15.80
CA GLN A 33 6.48 -4.54 16.42
C GLN A 33 6.96 -5.67 15.49
N TRP A 34 7.81 -6.55 16.01
CA TRP A 34 8.45 -7.61 15.23
C TRP A 34 7.62 -8.89 15.17
N TRP A 35 6.73 -9.11 16.14
CA TRP A 35 5.85 -10.28 16.19
C TRP A 35 4.40 -9.89 16.53
N PRO A 36 3.45 -10.02 15.57
CA PRO A 36 3.68 -10.14 14.12
C PRO A 36 4.40 -8.89 13.58
N LEU A 37 5.18 -9.01 12.50
CA LEU A 37 5.83 -7.86 11.86
C LEU A 37 4.77 -6.82 11.46
N ARG A 38 4.80 -5.64 12.09
CA ARG A 38 3.82 -4.59 11.88
C ARG A 38 4.50 -3.24 11.80
N VAL A 39 4.46 -2.67 10.60
CA VAL A 39 5.09 -1.38 10.31
C VAL A 39 3.99 -0.35 10.12
N MET A 40 3.92 0.64 11.01
CA MET A 40 2.93 1.73 10.94
C MET A 40 3.52 3.05 10.43
N ASN A 41 4.73 3.37 10.89
CA ASN A 41 5.46 4.57 10.50
C ASN A 41 5.79 4.53 8.99
N PRO A 42 5.42 5.56 8.21
CA PRO A 42 5.72 5.62 6.78
C PRO A 42 7.22 5.43 6.45
N TRP A 43 8.12 5.98 7.26
CA TRP A 43 9.56 5.89 7.01
C TRP A 43 10.08 4.47 7.20
N HIS A 44 9.59 3.76 8.22
CA HIS A 44 9.94 2.35 8.40
C HIS A 44 9.39 1.47 7.28
N LYS A 45 8.22 1.80 6.69
CA LYS A 45 7.68 1.07 5.53
C LYS A 45 8.57 1.25 4.30
N LEU A 46 8.96 2.49 4.05
CA LEU A 46 9.89 2.83 2.97
C LEU A 46 11.23 2.13 3.18
N ALA A 47 11.80 2.22 4.38
CA ALA A 47 13.05 1.54 4.73
C ALA A 47 12.96 0.02 4.57
N ALA A 48 11.84 -0.61 4.95
CA ALA A 48 11.63 -2.04 4.77
C ALA A 48 11.55 -2.44 3.28
N LEU A 49 10.88 -1.63 2.45
CA LEU A 49 10.83 -1.85 1.00
C LEU A 49 12.22 -1.69 0.36
N LEU A 50 12.93 -0.61 0.70
CA LEU A 50 14.28 -0.36 0.20
C LEU A 50 15.25 -1.44 0.67
N GLY A 51 15.12 -1.90 1.92
CA GLY A 51 15.90 -3.00 2.48
C GLY A 51 15.67 -4.30 1.72
N LEU A 52 14.42 -4.67 1.44
CA LEU A 52 14.10 -5.83 0.61
C LEU A 52 14.75 -5.73 -0.78
N TRP A 53 14.64 -4.56 -1.43
CA TRP A 53 15.21 -4.34 -2.75
C TRP A 53 16.75 -4.38 -2.74
N ALA A 54 17.38 -3.78 -1.74
CA ALA A 54 18.83 -3.82 -1.57
C ALA A 54 19.34 -5.25 -1.36
N VAL A 55 18.65 -6.05 -0.55
CA VAL A 55 18.96 -7.47 -0.35
C VAL A 55 18.80 -8.25 -1.65
N GLY A 56 17.69 -8.08 -2.37
CA GLY A 56 17.49 -8.75 -3.66
C GLY A 56 18.54 -8.38 -4.71
N PHE A 57 18.90 -7.10 -4.78
CA PHE A 57 19.98 -6.62 -5.65
C PHE A 57 21.32 -7.27 -5.30
N LEU A 58 21.67 -7.33 -4.00
CA LEU A 58 22.89 -7.97 -3.53
C LEU A 58 22.89 -9.46 -3.86
N VAL A 59 21.81 -10.18 -3.54
CA VAL A 59 21.68 -11.62 -3.82
C VAL A 59 21.80 -11.90 -5.31
N THR A 60 21.08 -11.16 -6.14
CA THR A 60 21.16 -11.29 -7.60
C THR A 60 22.59 -11.03 -8.10
N SER A 61 23.25 -9.99 -7.58
CA SER A 61 24.63 -9.63 -7.97
C SER A 61 25.63 -10.72 -7.61
N LEU A 62 25.47 -11.33 -6.43
CA LEU A 62 26.31 -12.45 -6.01
C LEU A 62 26.05 -13.71 -6.85
N LEU A 63 24.79 -14.02 -7.17
CA LEU A 63 24.44 -15.14 -8.04
C LEU A 63 25.04 -14.97 -9.45
N ARG A 64 25.07 -13.74 -9.97
CA ARG A 64 25.69 -13.42 -11.27
C ARG A 64 27.19 -13.73 -11.36
N LEU A 65 27.87 -13.94 -10.23
CA LEU A 65 29.27 -14.38 -10.21
C LEU A 65 29.43 -15.86 -10.60
N VAL A 66 28.36 -16.66 -10.49
CA VAL A 66 28.42 -18.12 -10.66
C VAL A 66 27.44 -18.66 -11.71
N VAL A 67 26.38 -17.92 -12.03
CA VAL A 67 25.39 -18.30 -13.05
C VAL A 67 25.11 -17.14 -14.02
N PRO A 68 24.63 -17.44 -15.25
CA PRO A 68 24.12 -16.44 -16.18
C PRO A 68 23.09 -15.48 -15.55
N ALA A 69 23.06 -14.24 -16.05
CA ALA A 69 22.29 -13.15 -15.45
C ALA A 69 20.76 -13.36 -15.48
N ASP A 70 20.27 -14.02 -16.52
CA ASP A 70 18.89 -14.45 -16.67
C ASP A 70 18.52 -15.48 -15.59
N ILE A 71 19.36 -16.51 -15.39
CA ILE A 71 19.14 -17.53 -14.35
C ILE A 71 19.15 -16.91 -12.94
N ALA A 72 20.14 -16.06 -12.64
CA ALA A 72 20.21 -15.36 -11.35
C ALA A 72 18.94 -14.54 -11.06
N SER A 73 18.41 -13.86 -12.08
CA SER A 73 17.22 -13.01 -11.95
C SER A 73 15.96 -13.87 -11.82
N SER A 74 15.82 -14.94 -12.61
CA SER A 74 14.71 -15.90 -12.49
C SER A 74 14.64 -16.59 -11.12
N ILE A 75 15.79 -16.82 -10.48
CA ILE A 75 15.83 -17.34 -9.11
C ILE A 75 15.38 -16.29 -8.10
N THR A 76 15.83 -15.04 -8.24
CA THR A 76 15.65 -14.02 -7.18
C THR A 76 14.28 -13.34 -7.22
N GLU A 77 13.72 -13.08 -8.40
CA GLU A 77 12.46 -12.34 -8.56
C GLU A 77 11.26 -12.98 -7.83
N PRO A 78 11.04 -14.32 -7.85
CA PRO A 78 9.94 -14.91 -7.10
C PRO A 78 10.02 -14.64 -5.58
N PHE A 79 11.23 -14.59 -5.01
CA PHE A 79 11.41 -14.28 -3.59
C PHE A 79 11.16 -12.80 -3.30
N LEU A 80 11.56 -11.91 -4.21
CA LEU A 80 11.25 -10.49 -4.11
C LEU A 80 9.76 -10.24 -4.16
N PHE A 81 9.05 -10.88 -5.10
CA PHE A 81 7.61 -10.82 -5.22
C PHE A 81 6.91 -11.28 -3.93
N VAL A 82 7.26 -12.46 -3.42
CA VAL A 82 6.71 -13.00 -2.16
C VAL A 82 7.04 -12.09 -0.98
N GLY A 83 8.29 -11.62 -0.87
CA GLY A 83 8.74 -10.71 0.18
C GLY A 83 7.96 -9.40 0.17
N GLN A 84 7.74 -8.81 -1.02
CA GLN A 84 6.99 -7.58 -1.18
C GLN A 84 5.51 -7.78 -0.81
N PHE A 85 4.93 -8.94 -1.14
CA PHE A 85 3.59 -9.32 -0.72
C PHE A 85 3.46 -9.43 0.80
N LEU A 86 4.38 -10.11 1.45
CA LEU A 86 4.40 -10.24 2.91
C LEU A 86 4.60 -8.86 3.58
N LEU A 87 5.48 -8.01 3.05
CA LEU A 87 5.67 -6.64 3.54
C LEU A 87 4.40 -5.79 3.40
N ALA A 88 3.78 -5.79 2.21
CA ALA A 88 2.54 -5.06 1.96
C ALA A 88 1.44 -5.45 2.95
N ARG A 89 1.35 -6.75 3.30
CA ARG A 89 0.42 -7.25 4.32
C ARG A 89 0.80 -6.89 5.76
N SER A 90 2.09 -6.73 6.03
CA SER A 90 2.63 -6.28 7.32
C SER A 90 2.42 -4.78 7.57
N PHE A 91 2.17 -3.99 6.52
CA PHE A 91 1.96 -2.56 6.62
C PHE A 91 0.55 -2.19 7.12
N ARG A 92 0.50 -1.54 8.29
CA ARG A 92 -0.75 -1.12 8.95
C ARG A 92 -0.98 0.37 8.90
N GLY A 93 -2.25 0.77 8.85
CA GLY A 93 -2.65 2.17 9.00
C GLY A 93 -2.49 2.64 10.44
N TYR A 94 -2.30 3.94 10.63
CA TYR A 94 -2.37 4.55 11.95
C TYR A 94 -3.75 4.33 12.56
N GLY A 95 -3.81 3.77 13.77
CA GLY A 95 -5.05 3.47 14.48
C GLY A 95 -5.85 2.29 13.91
N GLU A 96 -5.29 1.52 12.98
CA GLU A 96 -5.93 0.29 12.51
C GLU A 96 -5.84 -0.78 13.60
N PRO A 97 -6.96 -1.43 14.00
CA PRO A 97 -6.96 -2.43 15.04
C PRO A 97 -6.04 -3.60 14.67
N VAL A 98 -5.31 -4.09 15.67
CA VAL A 98 -4.25 -5.09 15.52
C VAL A 98 -4.85 -6.47 15.24
N GLU A 99 -5.97 -6.78 15.88
CA GLU A 99 -6.87 -7.91 15.61
C GLU A 99 -8.21 -7.36 15.11
N PRO A 100 -8.88 -7.98 14.13
CA PRO A 100 -8.63 -9.31 13.54
C PRO A 100 -7.60 -9.36 12.39
N SER A 101 -7.33 -10.57 11.88
CA SER A 101 -6.51 -10.78 10.68
C SER A 101 -7.05 -9.95 9.51
N ARG A 102 -6.16 -9.25 8.80
CA ARG A 102 -6.58 -8.44 7.66
C ARG A 102 -7.07 -9.34 6.53
N ALA A 103 -8.18 -8.98 5.90
CA ALA A 103 -8.64 -9.71 4.71
C ALA A 103 -7.51 -9.85 3.67
N TRP A 104 -7.45 -11.01 3.02
CA TRP A 104 -6.35 -11.36 2.10
C TRP A 104 -6.21 -10.37 0.93
N TRP A 105 -7.33 -9.79 0.49
CA TRP A 105 -7.40 -8.80 -0.59
C TRP A 105 -6.95 -7.39 -0.20
N ARG A 106 -6.79 -7.09 1.10
CA ARG A 106 -6.54 -5.72 1.59
C ARG A 106 -5.04 -5.45 1.71
N LEU A 107 -4.44 -4.90 0.65
CA LEU A 107 -3.01 -4.57 0.63
C LEU A 107 -2.69 -3.20 1.23
N THR A 108 -3.66 -2.28 1.29
CA THR A 108 -3.48 -0.96 1.90
C THR A 108 -4.50 -0.66 2.99
N ALA A 109 -4.16 0.30 3.86
CA ALA A 109 -5.09 0.79 4.87
C ALA A 109 -6.04 1.88 4.34
N ARG A 110 -5.65 2.57 3.27
CA ARG A 110 -6.34 3.75 2.74
C ARG A 110 -6.57 3.61 1.24
N PRO A 111 -7.82 3.80 0.74
CA PRO A 111 -8.13 3.67 -0.68
C PRO A 111 -7.29 4.61 -1.55
N ARG A 112 -7.08 5.87 -1.14
CA ARG A 112 -6.26 6.83 -1.89
C ARG A 112 -4.84 6.33 -2.15
N ALA A 113 -4.22 5.65 -1.18
CA ALA A 113 -2.86 5.12 -1.36
C ALA A 113 -2.85 3.94 -2.34
N GLY A 114 -3.85 3.06 -2.25
CA GLY A 114 -3.97 1.95 -3.20
C GLY A 114 -4.27 2.42 -4.63
N TRP A 115 -5.03 3.50 -4.84
CA TRP A 115 -5.23 4.10 -6.16
C TRP A 115 -3.91 4.60 -6.78
N TRP A 116 -3.11 5.34 -6.01
CA TRP A 116 -1.80 5.80 -6.47
C TRP A 116 -0.86 4.64 -6.80
N LEU A 117 -0.84 3.59 -5.96
CA LEU A 117 -0.05 2.39 -6.23
C LEU A 117 -0.55 1.65 -7.47
N ALA A 118 -1.87 1.50 -7.64
CA ALA A 118 -2.43 0.86 -8.82
C ALA A 118 -2.01 1.57 -10.11
N VAL A 119 -2.07 2.91 -10.13
CA VAL A 119 -1.61 3.72 -11.27
C VAL A 119 -0.10 3.58 -11.48
N PHE A 120 0.69 3.63 -10.41
CA PHE A 120 2.14 3.46 -10.48
C PHE A 120 2.53 2.11 -11.09
N TYR A 121 1.94 1.01 -10.64
CA TYR A 121 2.23 -0.31 -11.17
C TYR A 121 1.66 -0.51 -12.59
N ALA A 122 0.51 0.08 -12.91
CA ALA A 122 -0.03 0.05 -14.28
C ALA A 122 0.87 0.82 -15.26
N TRP A 123 1.42 1.96 -14.82
CA TRP A 123 2.42 2.70 -15.59
C TRP A 123 3.70 1.88 -15.79
N GLY A 124 4.16 1.18 -14.74
CA GLY A 124 5.26 0.23 -14.83
C GLY A 124 5.00 -0.89 -15.85
N ALA A 125 3.80 -1.48 -15.83
CA ALA A 125 3.40 -2.48 -16.83
C ALA A 125 3.45 -1.93 -18.26
N PHE A 126 2.93 -0.71 -18.45
CA PHE A 126 2.96 -0.04 -19.76
C PHE A 126 4.39 0.23 -20.23
N GLY A 127 5.28 0.69 -19.34
CA GLY A 127 6.69 0.91 -19.66
C GLY A 127 7.46 -0.39 -19.93
N ALA A 128 7.11 -1.47 -19.23
CA ALA A 128 7.66 -2.81 -19.47
C ALA A 128 7.14 -3.40 -20.80
N PHE A 129 5.98 -2.95 -21.28
CA PHE A 129 5.43 -3.33 -22.57
C PHE A 129 6.21 -2.65 -23.71
N SER A 130 7.27 -3.31 -24.16
CA SER A 130 8.17 -2.82 -25.22
C SER A 130 8.17 -3.78 -26.41
N PRO A 131 8.34 -3.30 -27.66
CA PRO A 131 8.60 -4.18 -28.81
C PRO A 131 9.85 -5.06 -28.66
N ARG A 132 10.69 -4.76 -27.67
CA ARG A 132 11.92 -5.49 -27.33
C ARG A 132 11.73 -6.62 -26.33
N ILE A 133 10.49 -7.01 -26.03
CA ILE A 133 10.21 -8.21 -25.24
C ILE A 133 10.68 -9.41 -26.05
N HIS A 134 11.78 -10.02 -25.60
CA HIS A 134 12.42 -11.12 -26.31
C HIS A 134 12.71 -12.32 -25.40
N ALA A 135 12.70 -12.12 -24.07
CA ALA A 135 12.99 -13.17 -23.11
C ALA A 135 11.79 -13.47 -22.19
N PRO A 136 11.67 -14.70 -21.67
CA PRO A 136 10.64 -15.06 -20.68
C PRO A 136 10.63 -14.16 -19.44
N ILE A 137 11.80 -13.64 -19.03
CA ILE A 137 11.94 -12.75 -17.88
C ILE A 137 11.22 -11.40 -18.11
N ASP A 138 11.16 -10.92 -19.35
CA ASP A 138 10.48 -9.67 -19.69
C ASP A 138 8.96 -9.82 -19.46
N TRP A 139 8.40 -10.96 -19.86
CA TRP A 139 6.99 -11.29 -19.62
C TRP A 139 6.68 -11.45 -18.14
N MET A 140 7.59 -12.08 -17.38
CA MET A 140 7.44 -12.21 -15.94
C MET A 140 7.31 -10.85 -15.25
N LEU A 141 8.14 -9.87 -15.64
CA LEU A 141 8.09 -8.52 -15.10
C LEU A 141 6.77 -7.81 -15.45
N VAL A 142 6.29 -7.95 -16.69
CA VAL A 142 4.98 -7.40 -17.10
C VAL A 142 3.85 -8.02 -16.26
N VAL A 143 3.86 -9.34 -16.08
CA VAL A 143 2.86 -10.06 -15.26
C VAL A 143 2.90 -9.58 -13.82
N GLU A 144 4.08 -9.36 -13.25
CA GLU A 144 4.24 -8.83 -11.90
C GLU A 144 3.64 -7.42 -11.76
N PHE A 145 3.97 -6.49 -12.67
CA PHE A 145 3.41 -5.15 -12.64
C PHE A 145 1.88 -5.16 -12.78
N VAL A 146 1.34 -5.98 -13.69
CA VAL A 146 -0.10 -6.15 -13.88
C VAL A 146 -0.75 -6.73 -12.62
N PHE A 147 -0.13 -7.73 -12.00
CA PHE A 147 -0.61 -8.32 -10.75
C PHE A 147 -0.71 -7.27 -9.65
N TRP A 148 0.36 -6.50 -9.42
CA TRP A 148 0.38 -5.46 -8.39
C TRP A 148 -0.66 -4.38 -8.65
N ALA A 149 -0.76 -3.91 -9.90
CA ALA A 149 -1.76 -2.94 -10.31
C ALA A 149 -3.18 -3.43 -9.98
N ALA A 150 -3.52 -4.64 -10.41
CA ALA A 150 -4.82 -5.26 -10.17
C ALA A 150 -5.10 -5.48 -8.68
N ALA A 151 -4.10 -5.93 -7.90
CA ALA A 151 -4.26 -6.19 -6.49
C ALA A 151 -4.49 -4.90 -5.69
N PHE A 152 -3.73 -3.83 -5.97
CA PHE A 152 -3.94 -2.52 -5.34
C PHE A 152 -5.25 -1.86 -5.79
N LEU A 153 -5.65 -2.04 -7.05
CA LEU A 153 -6.93 -1.58 -7.57
C LEU A 153 -8.11 -2.27 -6.85
N ASN A 154 -8.11 -3.60 -6.79
CA ASN A 154 -9.12 -4.39 -6.07
C ASN A 154 -9.19 -4.00 -4.59
N SER A 155 -8.04 -3.85 -3.93
CA SER A 155 -7.98 -3.35 -2.55
C SER A 155 -8.63 -1.98 -2.40
N SER A 156 -8.43 -1.07 -3.36
CA SER A 156 -8.92 0.31 -3.29
C SER A 156 -10.42 0.41 -3.54
N ILE A 157 -10.93 -0.36 -4.50
CA ILE A 157 -12.37 -0.43 -4.81
C ILE A 157 -13.12 -0.92 -3.56
N ARG A 158 -12.70 -2.04 -2.98
CA ARG A 158 -13.36 -2.62 -1.79
C ARG A 158 -13.33 -1.67 -0.59
N LEU A 159 -12.18 -1.03 -0.31
CA LEU A 159 -12.09 -0.04 0.77
C LEU A 159 -12.97 1.19 0.54
N THR A 160 -13.15 1.60 -0.72
CA THR A 160 -14.03 2.72 -1.06
C THR A 160 -15.49 2.34 -0.81
N ILE A 161 -15.89 1.12 -1.17
CA ILE A 161 -17.23 0.58 -0.90
C ILE A 161 -17.48 0.48 0.60
N GLU A 162 -16.55 -0.10 1.38
CA GLU A 162 -16.65 -0.20 2.83
C GLU A 162 -16.84 1.17 3.50
N ARG A 163 -16.05 2.17 3.06
CA ARG A 163 -16.18 3.55 3.57
C ARG A 163 -17.53 4.17 3.24
N ARG A 164 -18.06 3.93 2.04
CA ARG A 164 -19.39 4.44 1.64
C ARG A 164 -20.50 3.81 2.47
N ARG A 165 -20.41 2.51 2.76
CA ARG A 165 -21.38 1.78 3.60
C ARG A 165 -21.35 2.21 5.07
N ALA A 166 -20.20 2.66 5.57
CA ALA A 166 -20.04 3.09 6.96
C ALA A 166 -20.55 4.52 7.22
N LEU A 167 -20.88 5.29 6.18
CA LEU A 167 -21.48 6.61 6.36
C LEU A 167 -22.98 6.44 6.64
N PRO A 168 -23.54 7.09 7.68
CA PRO A 168 -24.97 7.05 7.93
C PRO A 168 -25.73 7.62 6.73
N SER A 169 -26.76 6.92 6.28
CA SER A 169 -27.71 7.41 5.27
C SER A 169 -28.30 8.72 5.78
N ARG A 170 -27.91 9.83 5.16
CA ARG A 170 -28.54 11.13 5.39
C ARG A 170 -29.93 11.16 4.78
#